data_AF-A0A3N1XWL5-F1
#
_entry.id   AF-A0A3N1XWL5-F1
#
_cell.length_a   1.000
_cell.length_b   1.000
_cell.length_c   1.000
_cell.angle_alpha   90.00
_cell.angle_beta   90.00
_cell.angle_gamma   90.00
#
_symmetry.space_group_name_H-M   'P 1'
#
loop_
_entity.id
_entity.type
_entity.pdbx_description
1 polymer ?
#
loop_
_entity_poly.entity_id
_entity_poly.type
_entity_poly.pdbx_seq_one_letter_code
_entity_poly.pdbx_strand_id
1 'polypeptide(L)'
;MKKKFKSNHDKFKKSNSSIYSQFEKSMKKTSPVEKENYLETLSSQLKLPADILAGAPIVTATGRNQIYVENYKGIIEYTGKVIKIQTKLCKVCIEGSNLNIDYYTNDEMQISGIINTISYR
;
A
#
# COMPACT_ATOMS: atom_id res chain seq x y z
N MET A 1 -8.07 -13.48 -35.45
CA MET A 1 -7.20 -14.27 -34.54
C MET A 1 -6.29 -13.30 -33.76
N LYS A 2 -6.48 -13.11 -32.44
CA LYS A 2 -5.57 -12.29 -31.61
C LYS A 2 -4.53 -13.21 -30.96
N LYS A 3 -3.26 -13.10 -31.36
CA LYS A 3 -2.13 -13.79 -30.70
C LYS A 3 -1.96 -13.19 -29.30
N LYS A 4 -2.18 -13.99 -28.25
CA LYS A 4 -1.89 -13.59 -26.86
C LYS A 4 -0.38 -13.49 -26.68
N PHE A 5 0.15 -12.29 -26.48
CA PHE A 5 1.51 -12.08 -25.99
C PHE A 5 1.61 -12.67 -24.58
N LYS A 6 2.31 -13.80 -24.42
CA LYS A 6 2.61 -14.34 -23.10
C LYS A 6 3.82 -13.60 -22.54
N SER A 7 3.69 -13.04 -21.34
CA SER A 7 4.79 -12.42 -20.61
C SER A 7 5.92 -13.44 -20.41
N ASN A 8 7.14 -13.06 -20.78
CA ASN A 8 8.35 -13.87 -20.56
C ASN A 8 8.94 -13.68 -19.16
N HIS A 9 8.23 -13.01 -18.25
CA HIS A 9 8.70 -12.64 -16.92
C HIS A 9 9.26 -13.82 -16.12
N ASP A 10 8.58 -14.98 -16.12
CA ASP A 10 9.05 -16.15 -15.35
C ASP A 10 10.34 -16.76 -15.91
N LYS A 11 10.54 -16.72 -17.24
CA LYS A 11 11.79 -17.14 -17.87
C LYS A 11 12.91 -16.17 -17.53
N PHE A 12 12.62 -14.88 -17.58
CA PHE A 12 13.58 -13.81 -17.28
C PHE A 12 13.99 -13.80 -15.79
N LYS A 13 13.06 -14.14 -14.90
CA LYS A 13 13.33 -14.29 -13.46
C LYS A 13 14.20 -15.51 -13.17
N LYS A 14 13.96 -16.64 -13.86
CA LYS A 14 14.82 -17.83 -13.76
C LYS A 14 16.25 -17.58 -14.24
N SER A 15 16.42 -16.91 -15.39
CA SER A 15 17.75 -16.64 -15.95
C SER A 15 18.57 -15.68 -15.10
N ASN A 16 17.92 -14.75 -14.39
CA ASN A 16 18.59 -13.73 -13.56
C ASN A 16 18.45 -14.01 -12.05
N SER A 17 18.24 -15.27 -11.67
CA SER A 17 17.92 -15.67 -10.30
C SER A 17 18.92 -15.20 -9.25
N SER A 18 20.22 -15.09 -9.59
CA SER A 18 21.25 -14.57 -8.68
C SER A 18 21.03 -13.09 -8.35
N ILE A 19 20.74 -12.27 -9.36
CA ILE A 19 20.44 -10.84 -9.22
C ILE A 19 19.19 -10.65 -8.36
N TYR A 20 18.11 -11.37 -8.66
CA TYR A 20 16.89 -11.34 -7.85
C TYR A 20 17.17 -11.75 -6.39
N SER A 21 17.96 -12.80 -6.17
CA SER A 21 18.33 -13.25 -4.82
C SER A 21 19.18 -12.21 -4.05
N GLN A 22 19.99 -11.44 -4.77
CA GLN A 22 20.85 -10.39 -4.20
C GLN A 22 20.03 -9.14 -3.84
N PHE A 23 19.07 -8.75 -4.67
CA PHE A 23 18.07 -7.72 -4.34
C PHE A 23 17.18 -8.14 -3.17
N GLU A 24 16.68 -9.38 -3.15
CA GLU A 24 15.88 -9.88 -2.03
C GLU A 24 16.67 -9.91 -0.71
N LYS A 25 17.96 -10.25 -0.77
CA LYS A 25 18.87 -10.21 0.39
C LYS A 25 19.16 -8.79 0.88
N SER A 26 19.28 -7.79 -0.01
CA SER A 26 19.48 -6.39 0.40
C SER A 26 18.22 -5.79 1.03
N MET A 27 17.03 -6.17 0.55
CA MET A 27 15.74 -5.74 1.11
C MET A 27 15.41 -6.39 2.47
N LYS A 28 15.93 -7.60 2.74
CA LYS A 28 15.73 -8.33 3.99
C LYS A 28 16.69 -7.93 5.13
N LYS A 29 17.79 -7.22 4.84
CA LYS A 29 18.86 -6.92 5.82
C LYS A 29 18.94 -5.48 6.32
N THR A 30 18.22 -4.55 5.72
CA THR A 30 18.34 -3.11 6.03
C THR A 30 17.43 -2.69 7.17
N SER A 31 18.02 -2.02 8.16
CA SER A 31 17.32 -1.33 9.24
C SER A 31 16.33 -0.30 8.67
N PRO A 32 15.28 0.11 9.42
CA PRO A 32 14.30 1.10 8.95
C PRO A 32 14.95 2.38 8.40
N VAL A 33 16.01 2.85 9.05
CA VAL A 33 16.79 4.04 8.66
C VAL A 33 17.53 3.84 7.32
N GLU A 34 18.11 2.67 7.10
CA GLU A 34 18.80 2.37 5.83
C GLU A 34 17.81 2.21 4.65
N LYS A 35 16.58 1.76 4.93
CA LYS A 35 15.51 1.71 3.91
C LYS A 35 15.05 3.10 3.50
N GLU A 36 14.86 4.02 4.44
CA GLU A 36 14.54 5.42 4.13
C GLU A 36 15.63 6.06 3.27
N ASN A 37 16.90 5.92 3.66
CA ASN A 37 18.04 6.44 2.89
C ASN A 37 18.12 5.85 1.47
N TYR A 38 17.82 4.57 1.32
CA TYR A 38 17.78 3.92 0.00
C TYR A 38 16.63 4.44 -0.87
N LEU A 39 15.44 4.62 -0.30
CA LEU A 39 14.28 5.17 -1.00
C LEU A 39 14.51 6.62 -1.44
N GLU A 40 15.16 7.43 -0.60
CA GLU A 40 15.58 8.80 -0.95
C GLU A 40 16.59 8.81 -2.11
N THR A 41 17.58 7.93 -2.05
CA THR A 41 18.57 7.79 -3.13
C THR A 41 17.90 7.42 -4.45
N LEU A 42 16.98 6.44 -4.45
CA LEU A 42 16.23 6.06 -5.64
C LEU A 42 15.26 7.15 -6.13
N SER A 43 14.60 7.85 -5.19
CA SER A 43 13.74 9.00 -5.46
C SER A 43 14.48 10.05 -6.26
N SER A 44 15.71 10.41 -5.85
CA SER A 44 16.55 11.38 -6.56
C SER A 44 16.92 10.95 -7.99
N GLN A 45 17.18 9.65 -8.20
CA GLN A 45 17.57 9.11 -9.52
C GLN A 45 16.39 9.03 -10.48
N LEU A 46 15.23 8.60 -9.97
CA LEU A 46 14.01 8.41 -10.76
C LEU A 46 13.16 9.69 -10.85
N LYS A 47 13.51 10.74 -10.10
CA LYS A 47 12.75 11.98 -9.92
C LYS A 47 11.29 11.72 -9.49
N LEU A 48 11.10 10.68 -8.66
CA LEU A 48 9.80 10.30 -8.11
C LEU A 48 9.81 10.51 -6.59
N PRO A 49 8.75 11.08 -5.99
CA PRO A 49 8.67 11.25 -4.54
C PRO A 49 8.89 9.95 -3.77
N ALA A 50 9.67 10.01 -2.68
CA ALA A 50 10.02 8.85 -1.86
C ALA A 50 8.77 8.13 -1.30
N ASP A 51 7.70 8.86 -0.98
CA ASP A 51 6.44 8.29 -0.45
C ASP A 51 5.72 7.38 -1.46
N ILE A 52 5.82 7.71 -2.75
CA ILE A 52 5.26 6.88 -3.84
C ILE A 52 6.07 5.58 -3.92
N LEU A 53 7.41 5.66 -3.85
CA LEU A 53 8.28 4.49 -3.84
C LEU A 53 8.10 3.65 -2.56
N ALA A 54 7.80 4.30 -1.44
CA ALA A 54 7.55 3.64 -0.17
C ALA A 54 6.22 2.88 -0.16
N GLY A 55 5.26 3.25 -1.01
CA GLY A 55 3.89 2.74 -0.99
C GLY A 55 3.12 3.29 0.21
N ALA A 56 3.23 4.60 0.46
CA ALA A 56 2.49 5.27 1.51
C ALA A 56 0.97 5.10 1.31
N PRO A 57 0.19 4.98 2.40
CA PRO A 57 -1.25 4.85 2.27
C PRO A 57 -1.87 6.11 1.72
N ILE A 58 -2.74 5.95 0.73
CA ILE A 58 -3.53 7.05 0.18
C ILE A 58 -4.93 6.92 0.77
N VAL A 59 -5.40 8.01 1.39
CA VAL A 59 -6.75 8.09 1.95
C VAL A 59 -7.46 9.25 1.28
N THR A 60 -8.48 8.94 0.49
CA THR A 60 -9.28 9.93 -0.23
C THR A 60 -10.66 9.98 0.42
N ALA A 61 -11.03 11.12 1.03
CA ALA A 61 -12.32 11.31 1.68
C ALA A 61 -13.23 12.20 0.83
N THR A 62 -14.45 11.73 0.56
CA THR A 62 -15.48 12.50 -0.13
C THR A 62 -16.60 12.82 0.86
N GLY A 63 -16.67 14.09 1.28
CA GLY A 63 -17.59 14.52 2.32
C GLY A 63 -17.33 13.81 3.65
N ARG A 64 -18.40 13.51 4.38
CA ARG A 64 -18.36 12.74 5.65
C ARG A 64 -18.86 11.32 5.47
N ASN A 65 -19.07 10.89 4.24
CA ASN A 65 -19.88 9.72 3.91
C ASN A 65 -19.11 8.64 3.19
N GLN A 66 -17.92 8.96 2.67
CA GLN A 66 -17.15 8.03 1.87
C GLN A 66 -15.65 8.25 2.05
N ILE A 67 -14.91 7.15 2.19
CA ILE A 67 -13.45 7.10 2.14
C ILE A 67 -13.03 6.01 1.16
N TYR A 68 -11.99 6.29 0.38
CA TYR A 68 -11.20 5.29 -0.32
C TYR A 68 -9.83 5.16 0.34
N VAL A 69 -9.37 3.93 0.54
CA VAL A 69 -8.03 3.64 1.06
C VAL A 69 -7.28 2.75 0.09
N GLU A 70 -6.09 3.17 -0.31
CA GLU A 70 -5.17 2.43 -1.17
C GLU A 70 -3.88 2.08 -0.41
N ASN A 71 -3.06 1.19 -0.98
CA ASN A 71 -1.76 0.78 -0.42
C ASN A 71 -1.86 0.22 1.02
N TYR A 72 -2.93 -0.53 1.29
CA TYR A 72 -3.14 -1.18 2.56
C TYR A 72 -2.71 -2.66 2.51
N LYS A 73 -2.37 -3.23 3.67
CA LYS A 73 -2.00 -4.64 3.83
C LYS A 73 -3.17 -5.49 4.29
N GLY A 74 -4.08 -4.91 5.07
CA GLY A 74 -5.25 -5.61 5.58
C GLY A 74 -6.03 -4.82 6.61
N ILE A 75 -7.17 -5.36 7.01
CA ILE A 75 -8.05 -4.82 8.04
C ILE A 75 -7.65 -5.43 9.39
N ILE A 76 -7.48 -4.58 10.41
CA ILE A 76 -7.15 -4.99 11.79
C ILE A 76 -8.42 -5.08 12.63
N GLU A 77 -9.31 -4.10 12.49
CA GLU A 77 -10.55 -4.01 13.25
C GLU A 77 -11.64 -3.46 12.34
N TYR A 78 -12.83 -4.07 12.41
CA TYR A 78 -14.00 -3.60 11.68
C TYR A 78 -15.23 -3.67 12.57
N THR A 79 -15.76 -2.51 12.90
CA THR A 79 -17.04 -2.34 13.59
C THR A 79 -17.82 -1.20 12.93
N GLY A 80 -19.10 -1.07 13.24
CA GLY A 80 -19.90 0.08 12.78
C GLY A 80 -19.46 1.44 13.33
N LYS A 81 -18.45 1.49 14.22
CA LYS A 81 -17.92 2.73 14.81
C LYS A 81 -16.45 2.99 14.52
N VAL A 82 -15.66 1.94 14.28
CA VAL A 82 -14.22 2.02 14.10
C VAL A 82 -13.78 1.05 13.02
N ILE A 83 -12.97 1.53 12.09
CA ILE A 83 -12.23 0.72 11.11
C ILE A 83 -10.74 1.01 11.28
N LYS A 84 -9.95 -0.02 11.60
CA LYS A 84 -8.48 0.07 11.65
C LYS A 84 -7.88 -0.73 10.51
N ILE A 85 -6.98 -0.09 9.78
CA ILE A 85 -6.35 -0.61 8.57
C ILE A 85 -4.85 -0.64 8.79
N GLN A 86 -4.22 -1.78 8.52
CA GLN A 86 -2.77 -1.92 8.50
C GLN A 86 -2.26 -1.48 7.14
N THR A 87 -1.27 -0.60 7.09
CA THR A 87 -0.58 -0.20 5.86
C THR A 87 0.89 -0.60 5.94
N LYS A 88 1.69 -0.24 4.93
CA LYS A 88 3.12 -0.55 4.95
C LYS A 88 3.91 0.31 5.93
N LEU A 89 3.50 1.57 6.12
CA LEU A 89 4.21 2.55 6.94
C LEU A 89 3.56 2.75 8.31
N CYS A 90 2.23 2.64 8.40
CA CYS A 90 1.48 2.99 9.61
C CYS A 90 0.15 2.21 9.71
N LYS A 91 -0.67 2.58 10.67
CA LYS A 91 -2.07 2.18 10.78
C LYS A 91 -2.95 3.40 10.48
N VAL A 92 -3.99 3.19 9.68
CA VAL A 92 -5.04 4.20 9.46
C VAL A 92 -6.23 3.80 10.32
N CYS A 93 -6.75 4.72 11.12
CA CYS A 93 -7.89 4.51 11.99
C CYS A 93 -8.99 5.50 11.64
N ILE A 94 -10.14 4.97 11.24
CA ILE A 94 -11.33 5.71 10.85
C ILE A 94 -12.38 5.49 11.93
N GLU A 95 -12.87 6.56 12.53
CA GLU A 95 -13.86 6.53 13.60
C GLU A 95 -15.12 7.30 13.16
N GLY A 96 -16.28 6.79 13.55
CA GLY A 96 -17.54 7.27 13.03
C GLY A 96 -18.77 6.52 13.53
N SER A 97 -19.84 6.58 12.75
CA SER A 97 -21.10 5.86 12.99
C SER A 97 -21.57 5.19 11.70
N ASN A 98 -22.19 4.01 11.82
CA ASN A 98 -22.64 3.20 10.68
C ASN A 98 -21.55 3.00 9.62
N LEU A 99 -20.30 2.81 10.06
CA LEU A 99 -19.20 2.53 9.15
C LEU A 99 -19.41 1.16 8.48
N ASN A 100 -19.27 1.13 7.17
CA ASN A 100 -19.38 -0.07 6.35
C ASN A 100 -18.25 -0.12 5.33
N ILE A 101 -17.65 -1.30 5.11
CA ILE A 101 -16.74 -1.53 3.99
C ILE A 101 -17.59 -2.00 2.81
N ASP A 102 -17.80 -1.14 1.81
CA ASP A 102 -18.64 -1.42 0.65
C ASP A 102 -17.98 -2.45 -0.27
N TYR A 103 -16.66 -2.31 -0.45
CA TYR A 103 -15.83 -3.31 -1.11
C TYR A 103 -14.38 -3.19 -0.66
N TYR A 104 -13.63 -4.27 -0.83
CA TYR A 104 -12.19 -4.28 -0.62
C TYR A 104 -11.52 -5.25 -1.60
N THR A 105 -10.43 -4.82 -2.22
CA THR A 105 -9.56 -5.58 -3.12
C THR A 105 -8.11 -5.46 -2.64
N ASN A 106 -7.16 -6.18 -3.21
CA ASN A 106 -5.76 -6.06 -2.78
C ASN A 106 -5.18 -4.64 -2.94
N ASP A 107 -5.75 -3.83 -3.83
CA ASP A 107 -5.19 -2.53 -4.20
C ASP A 107 -5.91 -1.38 -3.47
N GLU A 108 -7.23 -1.49 -3.32
CA GLU A 108 -8.08 -0.43 -2.77
C GLU A 108 -9.29 -0.96 -2.00
N MET A 109 -9.81 -0.13 -1.09
CA MET A 109 -11.09 -0.34 -0.41
C MET A 109 -11.93 0.92 -0.39
N GLN A 110 -13.24 0.74 -0.37
CA GLN A 110 -14.21 1.81 -0.15
C GLN A 110 -14.93 1.59 1.18
N ILE A 111 -15.04 2.67 1.94
CA ILE A 111 -15.74 2.75 3.22
C ILE A 111 -16.85 3.79 3.09
N SER A 112 -18.05 3.44 3.54
CA SER A 112 -19.17 4.35 3.71
C SER A 112 -19.56 4.51 5.18
N GLY A 113 -20.31 5.55 5.52
CA GLY A 113 -20.86 5.75 6.87
C GLY A 113 -21.00 7.23 7.23
N ILE A 114 -20.88 7.55 8.52
CA ILE A 114 -20.71 8.92 9.02
C ILE A 114 -19.33 9.01 9.65
N ILE A 115 -18.45 9.81 9.04
CA ILE A 115 -17.03 9.85 9.36
C ILE A 115 -16.75 11.04 10.28
N ASN A 116 -16.20 10.74 11.45
CA ASN A 116 -15.89 11.74 12.47
C ASN A 116 -14.40 12.03 12.52
N THR A 117 -13.55 11.01 12.36
CA THR A 117 -12.09 11.16 12.51
C THR A 117 -11.36 10.19 11.61
N ILE A 118 -10.27 10.67 11.01
CA ILE A 118 -9.27 9.88 10.30
C ILE A 118 -7.94 10.17 10.99
N SER A 119 -7.27 9.14 11.49
CA SER A 119 -5.99 9.28 12.19
C SER A 119 -4.96 8.26 11.72
N TYR A 120 -3.69 8.67 11.74
CA TYR A 120 -2.54 7.86 11.39
C TYR A 120 -1.77 7.52 12.68
N ARG A 121 -1.47 6.24 12.90
CA ARG A 121 -0.77 5.73 14.08
C ARG A 121 0.37 4.80 13.73
#